data_AF-A0A374BGA2-F1
#
_entry.id   AF-A0A374BGA2-F1
#
_cell.length_a   1.000
_cell.length_b   1.000
_cell.length_c   1.000
_cell.angle_alpha   90.00
_cell.angle_beta   90.00
_cell.angle_gamma   90.00
#
_symmetry.space_group_name_H-M   'P 1'
#
loop_
_entity.id
_entity.type
_entity.pdbx_description
1 polymer ?
#
loop_
_entity_poly.entity_id
_entity_poly.type
_entity_poly.pdbx_seq_one_letter_code
_entity_poly.pdbx_strand_id
1 'polypeptide(L)' 'MIHKPRRKPNGITKADRIAQKSDDLLRRDFYADKPLKKAVTDISEVKAKDGKLYVSVIFDCFDLMPLGIAI' A
#
# COMPACT_ATOMS: atom_id res chain seq x y z
N MET A 1 15.71 11.89 11.86
CA MET A 1 16.20 11.05 10.73
C MET A 1 15.41 11.44 9.49
N ILE A 2 16.01 12.13 8.51
CA ILE A 2 15.29 12.56 7.29
C ILE A 2 15.44 11.43 6.27
N HIS A 3 14.36 10.65 6.06
CA HIS A 3 14.31 9.62 5.03
C HIS A 3 14.49 10.27 3.65
N LYS A 4 15.64 10.04 3.01
CA LYS A 4 15.86 10.42 1.61
C LYS A 4 15.43 9.23 0.72
N PRO A 5 14.30 9.31 0.01
CA PRO A 5 13.85 8.22 -0.84
C PRO A 5 14.84 7.99 -1.99
N ARG A 6 15.30 6.75 -2.13
CA ARG A 6 16.17 6.33 -3.23
C ARG A 6 15.35 6.29 -4.53
N ARG A 7 15.64 7.20 -5.47
CA ARG A 7 14.94 7.25 -6.76
C ARG A 7 15.25 5.99 -7.60
N LYS A 8 14.20 5.32 -8.08
CA LYS A 8 14.29 4.25 -9.09
C LYS A 8 13.90 4.85 -10.46
N PRO A 9 14.85 5.14 -11.37
CA PRO A 9 14.55 5.81 -12.65
C PRO A 9 13.58 5.04 -13.54
N ASN A 10 13.57 3.70 -13.42
CA ASN A 10 12.65 2.81 -14.14
C ASN A 10 11.48 2.33 -13.24
N GLY A 11 11.11 3.13 -12.23
CA GLY A 11 9.94 2.86 -11.41
C GLY A 11 8.65 2.94 -12.23
N ILE A 12 7.74 2.01 -11.96
CA ILE A 12 6.43 1.93 -12.64
C ILE A 12 5.53 3.08 -12.19
N THR A 13 5.52 3.35 -10.88
CA THR A 13 4.76 4.46 -10.29
C THR A 13 5.44 5.79 -10.58
N LYS A 14 4.96 6.50 -11.60
CA LYS A 14 5.33 7.88 -11.88
C LYS A 14 4.19 8.77 -11.42
N ALA A 15 4.51 9.77 -10.60
CA ALA A 15 3.51 10.75 -10.18
C ALA A 15 3.06 11.57 -11.39
N ASP A 16 1.80 11.38 -11.78
CA ASP A 16 1.14 12.32 -12.69
C ASP A 16 0.82 13.59 -11.89
N ARG A 17 1.46 14.70 -12.27
CA ARG A 17 1.32 15.99 -11.58
C ARG A 17 0.04 16.73 -11.97
N ILE A 18 -0.59 16.31 -13.06
CA ILE A 18 -1.82 16.92 -13.60
C ILE A 18 -3.05 16.17 -13.10
N ALA A 19 -2.90 14.87 -12.79
CA ALA A 19 -3.96 14.09 -12.18
C ALA A 19 -4.42 14.69 -10.83
N GLN A 20 -5.73 14.81 -10.66
CA GLN A 20 -6.33 15.15 -9.38
C GLN A 20 -6.02 14.03 -8.38
N LYS A 21 -5.48 14.39 -7.21
CA LYS A 21 -5.29 13.44 -6.12
C LYS A 21 -6.67 13.04 -5.58
N SER A 22 -6.82 11.76 -5.24
CA SER A 22 -7.97 11.32 -4.45
C SER A 22 -7.97 12.00 -3.09
N ASP A 23 -9.16 12.18 -2.53
CA ASP A 23 -9.30 12.73 -1.19
C ASP A 23 -8.65 11.81 -0.15
N ASP A 24 -7.94 12.40 0.81
CA ASP A 24 -7.37 11.67 1.95
C ASP A 24 -8.45 11.52 3.04
N LEU A 25 -9.41 10.64 2.78
CA LEU A 25 -10.57 10.41 3.65
C LEU A 25 -10.16 9.97 5.07
N LEU A 26 -9.06 9.24 5.18
CA LEU A 26 -8.54 8.74 6.45
C LEU A 26 -7.52 9.67 7.09
N ARG A 27 -7.06 10.73 6.40
CA ARG A 27 -5.98 11.62 6.86
C ARG A 27 -4.73 10.85 7.30
N ARG A 28 -4.45 9.73 6.63
CA ARG A 28 -3.41 8.75 6.99
C ARG A 28 -3.52 8.18 8.42
N ASP A 29 -4.69 8.21 9.03
CA ASP A 29 -4.97 7.51 10.28
C ASP A 29 -5.36 6.05 10.00
N PHE A 30 -4.37 5.16 10.17
CA PHE A 30 -4.52 3.71 10.02
C PHE A 30 -4.64 2.99 11.36
N TYR A 31 -5.10 3.67 12.41
CA TYR A 31 -5.40 3.06 13.70
C TYR A 31 -6.90 2.72 13.82
N ALA A 32 -7.21 1.61 14.50
CA ALA A 32 -8.55 1.27 14.96
C ALA A 32 -8.53 0.88 16.45
N ASP A 33 -9.58 1.23 17.18
CA ASP A 33 -9.73 0.90 18.61
C ASP A 33 -10.24 -0.54 18.82
N LYS A 34 -10.81 -1.16 17.79
CA LYS A 34 -11.40 -2.50 17.81
C LYS A 34 -11.10 -3.26 16.52
N PRO A 35 -11.00 -4.60 16.58
CA PRO A 35 -10.84 -5.44 15.39
C PRO A 35 -11.92 -5.17 14.34
N LEU A 36 -11.55 -5.32 13.07
CA LEU A 36 -12.45 -5.28 11.90
C LEU A 36 -13.23 -3.95 11.72
N LYS A 37 -12.80 -2.85 12.34
CA LYS A 37 -13.42 -1.53 12.17
C LYS A 37 -12.84 -0.71 11.03
N LYS A 38 -11.56 -0.92 10.73
CA LYS A 38 -10.84 -0.25 9.65
C LYS A 38 -9.83 -1.25 9.13
N ALA A 39 -9.79 -1.42 7.81
CA ALA A 39 -8.82 -2.27 7.14
C ALA A 39 -8.21 -1.51 5.98
N VAL A 40 -6.97 -1.84 5.64
CA VAL A 40 -6.26 -1.26 4.50
C VAL A 40 -5.74 -2.38 3.61
N THR A 41 -5.65 -2.08 2.31
CA THR A 41 -5.05 -2.98 1.34
C THR A 41 -4.01 -2.24 0.52
N ASP A 42 -2.98 -2.95 0.12
CA ASP A 42 -2.02 -2.51 -0.88
C ASP A 42 -1.77 -3.65 -1.88
N ILE A 43 -1.25 -3.30 -3.07
CA ILE A 43 -0.83 -4.25 -4.08
C ILE A 43 0.65 -4.00 -4.37
N SER A 44 1.46 -5.03 -4.20
CA SER A 44 2.90 -5.00 -4.43
C SER A 44 3.30 -5.90 -5.59
N GLU A 45 4.11 -5.37 -6.51
CA GLU A 45 4.78 -6.17 -7.55
C GLU A 45 6.05 -6.80 -6.97
N VAL A 46 6.14 -8.12 -7.01
CA VAL A 46 7.33 -8.91 -6.68
C VAL A 46 7.92 -9.48 -7.97
N LYS A 47 9.24 -9.34 -8.13
CA LYS A 47 9.96 -9.94 -9.28
C LYS A 47 10.08 -11.45 -9.04
N ALA A 48 9.42 -12.24 -9.86
CA ALA A 48 9.48 -13.70 -9.85
C ALA A 48 10.40 -14.23 -10.96
N LYS A 49 10.65 -15.55 -10.96
CA LYS A 49 11.48 -16.21 -11.98
C LYS A 49 10.91 -16.04 -13.39
N ASP A 50 9.59 -16.20 -13.52
CA ASP A 50 8.89 -16.23 -14.81
C ASP A 50 8.19 -14.90 -15.15
N GLY A 51 8.51 -13.83 -14.42
CA GLY A 51 7.95 -12.50 -14.68
C GLY A 51 7.60 -11.74 -13.41
N LYS A 52 6.47 -11.03 -13.45
CA LYS A 52 5.99 -10.19 -12.36
C LYS A 52 4.86 -10.90 -11.62
N LEU A 53 4.93 -10.92 -10.30
CA LEU A 53 3.88 -11.40 -9.42
C LEU A 53 3.25 -10.19 -8.71
N TYR A 54 1.92 -10.09 -8.70
CA TYR A 54 1.24 -9.03 -7.96
C TYR A 54 0.57 -9.64 -6.74
N VAL A 55 1.02 -9.25 -5.56
CA VAL A 55 0.46 -9.74 -4.29
C VAL A 55 -0.33 -8.61 -3.65
N SER A 56 -1.55 -8.92 -3.21
CA SER A 56 -2.38 -8.02 -2.41
C SER A 56 -2.61 -8.61 -1.03
N VAL A 57 -2.50 -7.78 0.00
CA VAL A 57 -2.78 -8.17 1.39
C VAL A 57 -3.71 -7.15 2.01
N ILE A 58 -4.75 -7.61 2.68
CA ILE A 58 -5.63 -6.78 3.51
C ILE A 58 -5.16 -6.90 4.96
N PHE A 59 -4.89 -5.77 5.61
CA PHE A 59 -4.48 -5.69 7.01
C PHE A 59 -5.58 -5.06 7.87
N ASP A 60 -5.82 -5.59 9.07
CA ASP A 60 -6.64 -4.94 10.09
C ASP A 60 -5.86 -3.79 10.74
N CYS A 61 -6.48 -2.62 10.84
CA CYS A 61 -5.85 -1.43 11.46
C CYS A 61 -5.83 -1.48 12.99
N PHE A 62 -6.40 -2.52 13.61
CA PHE A 62 -6.34 -2.75 15.05
C PHE A 62 -5.00 -3.35 15.49
N ASP A 63 -4.61 -4.47 14.88
CA ASP A 63 -3.43 -5.27 15.28
C ASP A 63 -2.42 -5.49 14.15
N LEU A 64 -2.68 -4.95 12.96
CA LEU A 64 -1.87 -5.12 11.74
C LEU A 64 -1.78 -6.58 11.26
N MET A 65 -2.69 -7.46 11.69
CA MET A 65 -2.74 -8.83 11.21
C MET A 65 -3.38 -8.89 9.81
N PRO A 66 -2.89 -9.80 8.94
CA PRO A 66 -3.48 -9.99 7.62
C PRO A 66 -4.85 -10.67 7.74
N LEU A 67 -5.86 -10.07 7.14
CA LEU A 67 -7.21 -10.63 7.01
C LEU A 67 -7.35 -11.51 5.77
N GLY A 68 -6.52 -11.29 4.74
CA GLY A 68 -6.55 -12.05 3.50
C GLY A 68 -5.38 -11.71 2.58
N ILE A 69 -5.08 -12.65 1.68
CA ILE A 69 -4.02 -12.53 0.67
C ILE A 69 -4.56 -12.98 -0.70
N ALA A 70 -4.19 -12.25 -1.75
CA ALA A 70 -4.36 -12.64 -3.14
C ALA A 70 -3.01 -12.54 -3.86
N ILE A 71 -2.75 -13.46 -4.78
CA ILE A 71 -1.47 -13.64 -5.49
C ILE A 71 -1.76 -13.87 -6.97
#